data_AF-A0A0G3H9L0-F1
#
_entry.id   AF-A0A0G3H9L0-F1
#
_cell.length_a   1.000
_cell.length_b   1.000
_cell.length_c   1.000
_cell.angle_alpha   90.00
_cell.angle_beta   90.00
_cell.angle_gamma   90.00
#
_symmetry.space_group_name_H-M   'P 1'
#
loop_
_entity.id
_entity.type
_entity.pdbx_description
1 polymer ?
#
loop_
_entity_poly.entity_id
_entity_poly.type
_entity_poly.pdbx_seq_one_letter_code
_entity_poly.pdbx_strand_id
1 'polypeptide(L)' 'MAFTLRLSHDQEQALTLLASAQGLSKHEAAVRAILTAAARLLDDAEITELARAELDGFAAHEARIRRARTSGGDA' A
#
# COMPACT_ATOMS: atom_id res chain seq x y z
N MET A 1 -26.31 15.30 -2.14
CA MET A 1 -25.62 16.25 -3.04
C MET A 1 -24.97 15.45 -4.15
N ALA A 2 -25.17 15.81 -5.42
CA ALA A 2 -24.58 15.10 -6.56
C ALA A 2 -23.25 15.76 -6.94
N PHE A 3 -22.16 14.99 -6.92
CA PHE A 3 -20.85 15.43 -7.40
C PHE A 3 -20.64 14.84 -8.80
N THR A 4 -20.56 15.68 -9.82
CA THR A 4 -20.40 15.23 -11.21
C THR A 4 -18.93 15.24 -11.59
N LEU A 5 -18.33 14.04 -11.67
CA LEU A 5 -17.00 13.86 -12.25
C LEU A 5 -17.08 14.03 -13.77
N ARG A 6 -16.17 14.84 -14.34
CA ARG A 6 -15.95 14.91 -15.79
C ARG A 6 -14.90 13.88 -16.16
N LEU A 7 -15.33 12.87 -16.91
CA LEU A 7 -14.45 11.80 -17.39
C LEU A 7 -14.04 12.07 -18.83
N SER A 8 -12.80 11.74 -19.17
CA SER A 8 -12.39 11.60 -20.57
C SER A 8 -13.04 10.35 -21.17
N HIS A 9 -13.01 10.24 -22.50
CA HIS A 9 -13.55 9.07 -23.19
C HIS A 9 -12.93 7.75 -22.70
N ASP A 10 -11.61 7.72 -22.55
CA ASP A 10 -10.88 6.53 -22.09
C ASP A 10 -11.27 6.15 -20.66
N GLN A 11 -11.48 7.14 -19.79
CA GLN A 11 -11.93 6.92 -18.41
C GLN A 11 -13.36 6.37 -18.37
N GLU A 12 -14.26 6.85 -19.23
CA GLU A 12 -15.61 6.28 -19.34
C GLU A 12 -15.61 4.83 -19.82
N GLN A 13 -14.76 4.52 -20.80
CA GLN A 13 -14.61 3.15 -21.29
C GLN A 13 -14.07 2.23 -20.18
N ALA A 14 -13.01 2.65 -19.49
CA ALA A 14 -12.43 1.91 -18.37
C ALA A 14 -13.46 1.69 -17.24
N LEU A 15 -14.22 2.72 -16.88
CA LEU A 15 -15.25 2.62 -15.84
C LEU A 15 -16.41 1.70 -16.28
N THR A 16 -16.77 1.72 -17.56
CA THR A 16 -17.80 0.82 -18.11
C THR A 16 -17.36 -0.63 -18.04
N LEU A 17 -16.11 -0.91 -18.43
CA LEU A 17 -15.52 -2.24 -18.33
C LEU A 17 -15.48 -2.71 -16.87
N LEU A 18 -15.01 -1.86 -15.95
CA LEU A 18 -14.92 -2.17 -14.52
C LEU A 18 -16.30 -2.49 -13.92
N ALA A 19 -17.30 -1.66 -14.22
CA ALA A 19 -18.67 -1.84 -13.75
C ALA A 19 -19.26 -3.16 -14.27
N SER A 20 -19.05 -3.47 -15.56
CA SER A 20 -19.49 -4.73 -16.17
C SER A 20 -18.83 -5.94 -15.51
N ALA A 21 -17.50 -5.91 -15.35
CA ALA A 21 -16.75 -7.00 -14.75
C ALA A 21 -17.14 -7.30 -13.29
N GLN A 22 -17.61 -6.28 -12.56
CA GLN A 22 -18.04 -6.41 -11.16
C GLN A 22 -19.56 -6.60 -11.00
N GLY A 23 -20.34 -6.49 -12.08
CA GLY A 23 -21.81 -6.53 -12.02
C GLY A 23 -22.43 -5.35 -11.26
N LEU A 24 -21.79 -4.17 -11.32
CA LEU A 24 -22.18 -2.97 -10.58
C LEU A 24 -22.65 -1.85 -11.51
N SER A 25 -23.31 -0.84 -10.95
CA SER A 25 -23.54 0.42 -11.67
C SER A 25 -22.22 1.19 -11.86
N LYS A 26 -22.14 2.09 -12.85
CA LYS A 26 -20.96 2.95 -13.04
C LYS A 26 -20.65 3.81 -11.82
N HIS A 27 -21.68 4.32 -11.14
CA HIS A 27 -21.50 5.10 -9.93
C HIS A 27 -20.90 4.26 -8.80
N GLU A 28 -21.48 3.09 -8.55
CA GLU A 28 -21.01 2.19 -7.50
C GLU A 28 -19.59 1.68 -7.79
N ALA A 29 -19.28 1.33 -9.04
CA ALA A 29 -17.95 0.94 -9.45
C ALA A 29 -16.93 2.07 -9.24
N ALA A 30 -17.29 3.33 -9.49
CA ALA A 30 -16.42 4.49 -9.25
C ALA A 30 -16.17 4.69 -7.75
N VAL A 31 -17.22 4.66 -6.93
CA VAL A 31 -17.10 4.75 -5.46
C VAL A 31 -16.20 3.64 -4.93
N ARG A 32 -16.44 2.41 -5.35
CA ARG A 32 -15.65 1.24 -4.93
C ARG A 32 -14.21 1.32 -5.40
N ALA A 33 -13.94 1.79 -6.62
CA ALA A 33 -12.59 2.00 -7.12
C ALA A 33 -11.82 3.02 -6.27
N ILE A 34 -12.46 4.15 -5.92
CA ILE A 34 -11.87 5.18 -5.06
C ILE A 34 -11.52 4.60 -3.68
N LEU A 35 -12.47 3.91 -3.04
CA LEU A 35 -12.25 3.30 -1.73
C LEU A 35 -11.15 2.25 -1.77
N THR A 36 -11.11 1.42 -2.82
CA THR A 36 -10.07 0.39 -3.00
C THR A 36 -8.69 1.02 -3.19
N ALA A 37 -8.59 2.09 -3.98
CA ALA A 37 -7.33 2.79 -4.19
C ALA A 37 -6.84 3.47 -2.90
N ALA A 38 -7.75 4.09 -2.13
CA ALA A 38 -7.42 4.70 -0.86
C ALA A 38 -6.96 3.68 0.18
N ALA A 39 -7.64 2.53 0.29
CA ALA A 39 -7.24 1.46 1.19
C ALA A 39 -5.83 0.94 0.84
N ARG A 40 -5.58 0.63 -0.45
CA ARG A 40 -4.26 0.19 -0.90
C ARG A 40 -3.15 1.20 -0.59
N LEU A 41 -3.42 2.48 -0.77
CA LEU A 41 -2.45 3.54 -0.46
C LEU A 41 -2.06 3.54 1.03
N LEU A 42 -3.04 3.33 1.91
CA LEU A 42 -2.82 3.25 3.35
C LEU A 42 -2.07 1.98 3.74
N ASP A 43 -2.49 0.83 3.19
CA ASP A 43 -1.85 -0.46 3.42
C ASP A 43 -0.38 -0.44 2.98
N ASP A 44 -0.08 0.12 1.80
CA ASP A 44 1.28 0.25 1.28
C ASP A 44 2.16 1.14 2.18
N ALA A 45 1.58 2.20 2.74
CA ALA A 45 2.29 3.10 3.66
C ALA A 45 2.61 2.39 4.98
N GLU A 46 1.65 1.66 5.56
CA GLU A 46 1.84 0.88 6.78
C GLU A 46 2.90 -0.20 6.59
N ILE A 47 2.85 -0.95 5.47
CA ILE A 47 3.86 -1.97 5.14
C ILE A 47 5.24 -1.33 5.01
N THR A 48 5.34 -0.18 4.34
CA THR A 48 6.63 0.52 4.17
C THR A 48 7.20 0.99 5.50
N GLU A 49 6.36 1.51 6.38
CA GLU A 49 6.77 1.94 7.73
C GLU A 49 7.24 0.75 8.57
N LEU A 50 6.45 -0.33 8.59
CA LEU A 50 6.80 -1.55 9.31
C LEU A 50 8.11 -2.15 8.81
N ALA A 51 8.30 -2.24 7.49
CA ALA A 51 9.53 -2.77 6.90
C ALA A 51 10.76 -1.95 7.32
N ARG A 52 10.65 -0.61 7.36
CA ARG A 52 11.75 0.25 7.83
C ARG A 52 12.08 -0.01 9.30
N ALA A 53 11.06 -0.05 10.16
CA ALA A 53 11.24 -0.27 11.59
C ALA A 53 11.92 -1.64 11.88
N GLU A 54 11.48 -2.69 11.20
CA GLU A 54 12.03 -4.03 11.38
C GLU A 54 13.46 -4.18 10.84
N LEU A 55 13.77 -3.58 9.68
CA LEU A 55 15.13 -3.62 9.11
C LEU A 55 16.13 -2.88 10.00
N ASP A 56 15.76 -1.72 10.53
CA ASP A 56 16.60 -0.97 11.47
C ASP A 56 16.83 -1.76 12.77
N GLY A 57 15.78 -2.38 13.30
CA GLY A 57 15.85 -3.27 14.45
C GLY A 57 16.78 -4.46 14.21
N PHE A 58 16.64 -5.12 13.05
CA PHE A 58 17.48 -6.24 12.66
C PHE A 58 18.96 -5.85 12.55
N ALA A 59 19.27 -4.74 11.88
CA ALA A 59 20.63 -4.22 11.74
C ALA A 59 21.26 -3.89 13.11
N ALA A 60 20.49 -3.29 14.02
CA ALA A 60 20.93 -3.02 15.39
C ALA A 60 21.22 -4.30 16.17
N HIS A 61 20.37 -5.32 16.04
CA HIS A 61 20.58 -6.63 16.66
C HIS A 61 21.82 -7.34 16.11
N GLU A 62 22.01 -7.38 14.80
CA GLU A 62 23.23 -7.93 14.19
C GLU A 62 24.50 -7.23 14.68
N ALA A 63 24.49 -5.90 14.71
CA ALA A 63 25.63 -5.12 15.18
C ALA A 63 25.97 -5.44 16.64
N ARG A 64 24.96 -5.66 17.50
CA ARG A 64 25.16 -6.09 18.90
C ARG A 64 25.77 -7.48 18.98
N ILE A 65 25.26 -8.44 18.22
CA ILE A 65 25.79 -9.81 18.17
C ILE A 65 27.25 -9.81 17.71
N ARG A 66 27.56 -9.05 16.65
CA ARG A 66 28.92 -8.92 16.13
C ARG A 66 29.87 -8.36 17.18
N ARG A 67 29.48 -7.27 17.86
CA ARG A 67 30.29 -6.68 18.94
C ARG A 67 30.56 -7.65 20.09
N ALA A 68 29.53 -8.38 20.54
CA ALA A 68 29.68 -9.35 21.64
C ALA A 68 30.65 -10.49 21.29
N ARG A 69 30.67 -10.94 20.03
CA ARG A 69 31.60 -11.96 19.54
C ARG A 69 33.03 -11.45 19.43
N THR A 70 33.23 -10.20 19.03
CA THR A 70 34.57 -9.60 18.94
C THR A 70 35.14 -9.24 20.32
N SER A 71 34.29 -8.86 21.29
CA SER A 71 34.75 -8.52 22.65
C SER A 71 35.03 -9.73 23.55
N GLY A 72 34.58 -10.93 23.17
CA GLY A 72 34.83 -12.18 23.91
C GLY A 72 36.06 -12.96 23.44
N GLY A 73 36.85 -12.43 22.50
CA GLY A 73 38.03 -13.09 21.92
C GLY A 73 39.38 -12.72 22.54
N ASP A 74 39.41 -11.80 23.51
CA ASP A 74 40.63 -11.31 24.19
C ASP A 74 40.77 -11.84 25.64
N ALA A 75 40.44 -13.12 25.88
CA ALA A 75 40.65 -13.80 27.17
C ALA A 75 41.34 -15.15 26.98
#